data_AF-A0A497Q0F0-F1
#
_entry.id   AF-A0A497Q0F0-F1
#
_cell.length_a   1.000
_cell.length_b   1.000
_cell.length_c   1.000
_cell.angle_alpha   90.00
_cell.angle_beta   90.00
_cell.angle_gamma   90.00
#
_symmetry.space_group_name_H-M   'P 1'
#
loop_
_entity.id
_entity.type
_entity.pdbx_description
1 polymer ?
#
loop_
_entity_poly.entity_id
_entity_poly.type
_entity_poly.pdbx_seq_one_letter_code
_entity_poly.pdbx_strand_id
1 'polypeptide(L)'
;MVVEGFSGKGTDLRSDLTSLVTTRKISSLSMLAQLTGHDVESVRTVISELVEEGTLKGHFSNDGTRFFLMEVKVSEAPVVRMNEDFVIEEPDNRLWKLVFAVGIIMMIAGLVTRGYGNIDMFFENLGSGLFMMGLAVMAVGWLQVGRHTKSAVE
;
A
#
# COMPACT_ATOMS: atom_id res chain seq x y z
N MET A 1 -10.24 39.59 17.33
CA MET A 1 -9.73 39.16 16.01
C MET A 1 -10.88 39.31 15.05
N VAL A 2 -10.87 40.38 14.27
CA VAL A 2 -11.93 40.75 13.33
C VAL A 2 -11.69 39.94 12.07
N VAL A 3 -12.61 39.05 11.72
CA VAL A 3 -12.59 38.35 10.43
C VAL A 3 -13.11 39.37 9.42
N GLU A 4 -12.18 39.95 8.67
CA GLU A 4 -12.50 40.82 7.54
C GLU A 4 -13.33 40.03 6.52
N GLY A 5 -14.49 40.60 6.17
CA GLY A 5 -15.38 40.03 5.17
C GLY A 5 -14.73 40.07 3.79
N PHE A 6 -14.50 38.88 3.22
CA PHE A 6 -14.24 38.73 1.79
C PHE A 6 -15.55 38.88 1.02
N SER A 7 -15.94 40.14 0.82
CA SER A 7 -16.90 40.55 -0.20
C SER A 7 -16.15 40.61 -1.54
N GLY A 8 -16.55 39.77 -2.51
CA GLY A 8 -16.06 39.85 -3.89
C GLY A 8 -15.77 38.53 -4.64
N LYS A 9 -16.35 37.38 -4.26
CA LYS A 9 -15.90 36.06 -4.74
C LYS A 9 -16.93 35.16 -5.46
N GLY A 10 -18.00 35.73 -6.04
CA GLY A 10 -19.03 34.95 -6.74
C GLY A 10 -18.58 34.37 -8.10
N THR A 11 -17.74 35.10 -8.84
CA THR A 11 -17.27 34.69 -10.17
C THR A 11 -16.08 33.73 -10.12
N ASP A 12 -15.21 33.89 -9.13
CA ASP A 12 -14.01 33.07 -8.94
C ASP A 12 -14.40 31.62 -8.59
N LEU A 13 -15.33 31.46 -7.64
CA LEU A 13 -15.79 30.16 -7.14
C LEU A 13 -16.37 29.26 -8.25
N ARG A 14 -17.18 29.85 -9.15
CA ARG A 14 -17.76 29.12 -10.28
C ARG A 14 -16.66 28.59 -11.20
N SER A 15 -15.70 29.44 -11.56
CA SER A 15 -14.59 29.06 -12.44
C SER A 15 -13.66 28.02 -11.81
N ASP A 16 -13.40 28.15 -10.51
CA ASP A 16 -12.60 27.21 -9.73
C ASP A 16 -13.28 25.84 -9.66
N LEU A 17 -14.58 25.78 -9.36
CA LEU A 17 -15.33 24.53 -9.31
C LEU A 17 -15.37 23.84 -10.68
N THR A 18 -15.60 24.59 -11.76
CA THR A 18 -15.56 24.03 -13.12
C THR A 18 -14.19 23.43 -13.44
N SER A 19 -13.10 24.11 -13.07
CA SER A 19 -11.73 23.63 -13.26
C SER A 19 -11.41 22.38 -12.41
N LEU A 20 -11.79 22.39 -11.13
CA LEU A 20 -11.56 21.26 -10.22
C LEU A 20 -12.33 20.01 -10.64
N VAL A 21 -13.58 20.17 -11.07
CA VAL A 21 -14.44 19.07 -11.50
C VAL A 21 -14.01 18.54 -12.87
N THR A 22 -13.74 19.41 -13.85
CA THR A 22 -13.45 19.01 -15.23
C THR A 22 -11.99 18.61 -15.44
N THR A 23 -11.04 19.42 -14.96
CA THR A 23 -9.60 19.21 -15.19
C THR A 23 -9.00 18.23 -14.19
N ARG A 24 -9.33 18.38 -12.90
CA ARG A 24 -8.77 17.52 -11.83
C ARG A 24 -9.63 16.29 -11.53
N LYS A 25 -10.82 16.16 -12.14
CA LYS A 25 -11.75 15.02 -11.98
C LYS A 25 -12.11 14.75 -10.51
N ILE A 26 -12.20 15.80 -9.69
CA ILE A 26 -12.54 15.67 -8.26
C ILE A 26 -14.06 15.52 -8.14
N SER A 27 -14.48 14.38 -7.60
CA SER A 27 -15.90 14.01 -7.49
C SER A 27 -16.48 14.18 -6.08
N SER A 28 -15.66 14.41 -5.05
CA SER A 28 -16.12 14.57 -3.67
C SER A 28 -16.42 16.03 -3.34
N LEU A 29 -17.63 16.31 -2.84
CA LEU A 29 -18.03 17.66 -2.45
C LEU A 29 -17.23 18.18 -1.25
N SER A 30 -16.88 17.32 -0.30
CA SER A 30 -16.05 17.71 0.85
C SER A 30 -14.64 18.12 0.44
N MET A 31 -14.05 17.44 -0.56
CA MET A 31 -12.77 17.86 -1.14
C MET A 31 -12.88 19.18 -1.89
N LEU A 32 -13.96 19.39 -2.65
CA LEU A 32 -14.20 20.67 -3.34
C LEU A 32 -14.38 21.83 -2.36
N ALA A 33 -15.13 21.62 -1.27
CA ALA A 33 -15.29 22.57 -0.18
C ALA A 33 -13.94 22.92 0.48
N GLN A 34 -13.11 21.91 0.77
CA GLN A 34 -11.79 22.12 1.34
C GLN A 34 -10.86 22.90 0.40
N LEU A 35 -10.90 22.60 -0.90
CA LEU A 35 -10.03 23.25 -1.89
C LEU A 35 -10.45 24.67 -2.23
N THR A 36 -11.74 24.97 -2.16
CA THR A 36 -12.27 26.31 -2.43
C THR A 36 -12.37 27.18 -1.16
N GLY A 37 -12.30 26.56 0.03
CA GLY A 37 -12.42 27.25 1.31
C GLY A 37 -13.87 27.63 1.66
N HIS A 38 -14.84 27.02 0.98
CA HIS A 38 -16.28 27.23 1.20
C HIS A 38 -16.92 26.04 1.91
N ASP A 39 -18.11 26.23 2.45
CA ASP A 39 -18.87 25.13 3.04
C ASP A 39 -19.45 24.19 1.96
N VAL A 40 -19.76 22.97 2.36
CA VAL A 40 -20.24 21.92 1.46
C VAL A 40 -21.59 22.26 0.85
N GLU A 41 -22.48 22.94 1.57
CA GLU A 41 -23.81 23.31 1.07
C GLU A 41 -23.69 24.42 0.02
N SER A 42 -22.85 25.43 0.23
CA SER A 42 -22.55 26.47 -0.77
C SER A 42 -21.96 25.88 -2.05
N VAL A 43 -21.00 24.96 -1.92
CA VAL A 43 -20.43 24.26 -3.09
C VAL A 43 -21.50 23.45 -3.81
N ARG A 44 -22.38 22.78 -3.07
CA ARG A 44 -23.48 22.00 -3.64
C ARG A 44 -24.45 22.90 -4.43
N THR A 45 -24.86 24.04 -3.87
CA THR A 45 -25.75 25.00 -4.52
C THR A 45 -25.13 25.53 -5.81
N VAL A 46 -23.85 25.91 -5.78
CA VAL A 46 -23.16 26.42 -6.98
C VAL A 46 -23.02 25.33 -8.04
N ILE A 47 -22.72 24.08 -7.67
CA ILE A 47 -22.67 22.97 -8.62
C ILE A 47 -24.06 22.69 -9.22
N SER A 48 -25.15 22.74 -8.42
CA SER A 48 -26.49 22.59 -8.98
C SER A 48 -26.84 23.71 -9.97
N GLU A 49 -26.49 24.96 -9.66
CA GLU A 49 -26.66 26.07 -10.59
C GLU A 49 -25.88 25.85 -11.89
N LEU A 50 -24.61 25.41 -11.81
CA LEU A 50 -23.78 25.11 -12.98
C LEU A 50 -24.32 23.95 -13.83
N VAL A 51 -25.02 23.00 -13.21
CA VAL A 51 -25.69 21.90 -13.91
C VAL A 51 -26.98 22.38 -14.59
N GLU A 52 -27.78 23.21 -13.92
CA GLU A 52 -28.99 23.83 -14.48
C GLU A 52 -28.66 24.77 -15.64
N GLU A 53 -27.57 25.53 -15.54
CA GLU A 53 -27.04 26.38 -16.62
C GLU A 53 -26.49 25.57 -17.81
N GLY A 54 -26.28 24.25 -17.65
CA GLY A 54 -25.71 23.37 -18.66
C GLY A 54 -24.18 23.47 -18.82
N THR A 55 -23.52 24.24 -17.95
CA THR A 55 -22.06 24.39 -17.91
C THR A 55 -21.37 23.10 -17.47
N LEU A 56 -21.98 22.37 -16.51
CA LEU A 56 -21.54 21.05 -16.08
C LEU A 56 -22.60 19.99 -16.43
N LYS A 57 -22.16 18.87 -17.00
CA LYS A 57 -23.05 17.71 -17.25
C LYS A 57 -22.71 16.61 -16.26
N GLY A 58 -23.62 16.33 -15.33
CA GLY A 58 -23.40 15.30 -14.31
C GLY A 58 -24.59 15.09 -13.41
N HIS A 59 -24.43 14.24 -12.41
CA HIS A 59 -25.45 13.97 -11.39
C HIS A 59 -24.81 13.83 -10.01
N PHE A 60 -25.58 14.13 -8.97
CA PHE A 60 -25.18 13.85 -7.61
C PHE A 60 -25.41 12.37 -7.28
N SER A 61 -24.56 11.83 -6.41
CA SER A 61 -24.73 10.53 -5.80
C SER A 61 -26.00 10.47 -4.93
N ASN A 62 -26.54 9.27 -4.72
CA ASN A 62 -27.75 9.05 -3.91
C ASN A 62 -27.58 9.50 -2.44
N ASP A 63 -26.35 9.48 -1.94
CA ASP A 63 -25.99 9.97 -0.61
C ASP A 63 -25.77 11.50 -0.56
N GLY A 64 -25.79 12.17 -1.72
CA GLY A 64 -25.56 13.61 -1.85
C GLY A 64 -24.14 14.06 -1.56
N THR A 65 -23.18 13.15 -1.37
CA THR A 65 -21.81 13.51 -0.96
C THR A 65 -20.84 13.72 -2.14
N ARG A 66 -21.24 13.25 -3.32
CA ARG A 66 -20.40 13.23 -4.53
C ARG A 66 -21.15 13.75 -5.75
N PHE A 67 -20.41 14.34 -6.67
CA PHE A 67 -20.86 14.75 -7.99
C PHE A 67 -20.10 13.96 -9.08
N PHE A 68 -20.83 13.34 -10.00
CA PHE A 68 -20.29 12.52 -11.09
C PHE A 68 -20.54 13.20 -12.42
N LEU A 69 -19.46 13.47 -13.17
CA LEU A 69 -19.56 13.95 -14.55
C LEU A 69 -20.13 12.86 -15.46
N MET A 70 -21.06 13.23 -16.33
CA MET A 70 -21.70 12.31 -17.29
C MET A 70 -20.77 12.02 -18.48
N GLU A 71 -19.99 13.01 -18.92
CA GLU A 71 -18.98 12.87 -19.97
C GLU A 71 -17.58 12.64 -19.39
N VAL A 72 -17.43 11.67 -18.49
CA VAL A 72 -16.08 11.13 -18.28
C VAL A 72 -15.76 10.34 -19.54
N LYS A 73 -14.97 10.93 -20.44
CA LYS A 73 -14.24 10.19 -21.48
C LYS A 73 -13.47 9.11 -20.72
N VAL A 74 -14.08 7.94 -20.62
CA VAL A 74 -13.45 6.74 -20.06
C VAL A 74 -12.21 6.65 -20.90
N SER A 75 -11.05 6.85 -20.28
CA SER A 75 -9.82 6.48 -20.94
C SER A 75 -10.06 5.05 -21.38
N GLU A 76 -9.87 4.76 -22.66
CA GLU A 76 -9.55 3.41 -23.10
C GLU A 76 -8.20 3.07 -22.45
N ALA A 77 -8.18 2.97 -21.13
CA ALA A 77 -7.18 2.19 -20.45
C ALA A 77 -7.33 0.81 -21.10
N PRO A 78 -6.25 0.27 -21.69
CA PRO A 78 -6.33 -1.04 -22.31
C PRO A 78 -6.96 -1.95 -21.27
N VAL A 79 -8.11 -2.53 -21.63
CA VAL A 79 -8.74 -3.57 -20.83
C VAL A 79 -7.73 -4.70 -20.89
N VAL A 80 -6.85 -4.74 -19.89
CA VAL A 80 -6.00 -5.89 -19.63
C VAL A 80 -7.03 -6.97 -19.38
N ARG A 81 -7.25 -7.82 -20.40
CA ARG A 81 -7.89 -9.11 -20.19
C ARG A 81 -7.04 -9.74 -19.09
N MET A 82 -7.55 -9.75 -17.86
CA MET A 82 -7.01 -10.63 -16.85
C MET A 82 -7.20 -12.01 -17.46
N ASN A 83 -6.15 -12.55 -18.06
CA ASN A 83 -6.09 -13.98 -18.29
C ASN A 83 -6.31 -14.58 -16.91
N GLU A 84 -7.40 -15.33 -16.76
CA GLU A 84 -7.76 -16.03 -15.53
C GLU A 84 -6.67 -17.07 -15.13
N ASP A 85 -5.63 -17.22 -15.94
CA ASP A 85 -4.43 -18.02 -15.70
C ASP A 85 -3.31 -17.26 -14.95
N PHE A 86 -3.63 -16.29 -14.09
CA PHE A 86 -2.65 -15.80 -13.12
C PHE A 86 -2.45 -16.87 -12.03
N VAL A 87 -1.71 -17.92 -12.37
CA VAL A 87 -1.19 -18.87 -11.39
C VAL A 87 -0.18 -18.10 -10.57
N ILE A 88 -0.60 -17.67 -9.38
CA ILE A 88 0.32 -17.20 -8.35
C ILE A 88 1.17 -18.43 -7.99
N GLU A 89 2.34 -18.57 -8.62
CA GLU A 89 3.29 -19.59 -8.22
C GLU A 89 3.66 -19.33 -6.77
N GLU A 90 3.21 -20.22 -5.87
CA GLU A 90 3.64 -20.16 -4.49
C GLU A 90 5.18 -20.33 -4.48
N PRO A 91 5.91 -19.42 -3.81
CA PRO A 91 7.36 -19.51 -3.79
C PRO A 91 7.79 -20.87 -3.23
N ASP A 92 8.63 -21.60 -3.97
CA ASP A 92 9.11 -22.92 -3.53
C ASP A 92 9.92 -22.77 -2.24
N ASN A 93 9.28 -23.22 -1.19
CA ASN A 93 9.68 -23.03 0.19
C ASN A 93 10.46 -24.24 0.74
N ARG A 94 10.84 -25.20 -0.10
CA ARG A 94 11.52 -26.43 0.33
C ARG A 94 12.93 -26.17 0.86
N LEU A 95 13.67 -25.27 0.21
CA LEU A 95 15.08 -25.05 0.50
C LEU A 95 15.28 -24.38 1.87
N TRP A 96 14.43 -23.41 2.24
CA TRP A 96 14.50 -22.80 3.57
C TRP A 96 14.10 -23.76 4.68
N LYS A 97 13.08 -24.61 4.46
CA LYS A 97 12.66 -25.62 5.44
C LYS A 97 13.81 -26.56 5.75
N LEU A 98 14.56 -26.97 4.74
CA LEU A 98 15.72 -27.83 4.87
C LEU A 98 16.86 -27.13 5.63
N VAL A 99 17.24 -25.91 5.24
CA VAL A 99 18.31 -25.17 5.92
C VAL A 99 17.96 -24.89 7.38
N PHE A 100 16.71 -24.53 7.67
CA PHE A 100 16.23 -24.31 9.03
C PHE A 100 16.28 -25.59 9.86
N ALA A 101 15.81 -26.72 9.32
CA ALA A 101 15.85 -28.01 10.00
C ALA A 101 17.28 -28.45 10.31
N VAL A 102 18.19 -28.35 9.33
CA VAL A 102 19.61 -28.71 9.52
C VAL A 102 20.27 -27.83 10.59
N GLY A 103 20.04 -26.51 10.56
CA GLY A 103 20.57 -25.57 11.55
C GLY A 103 20.11 -25.90 12.97
N ILE A 104 18.80 -26.18 13.15
CA ILE A 104 18.25 -26.59 14.45
C ILE A 104 18.87 -27.90 14.94
N ILE A 105 18.97 -28.92 14.07
CA ILE A 105 19.55 -30.20 14.44
C ILE A 105 20.99 -30.03 14.92
N MET A 106 21.79 -29.21 14.22
CA MET A 106 23.16 -28.89 14.63
C MET A 106 23.23 -28.17 15.98
N MET A 107 22.32 -27.22 16.23
CA MET A 107 22.25 -26.52 17.52
C MET A 107 21.86 -27.46 18.66
N ILE A 108 20.86 -28.31 18.47
CA ILE A 108 20.44 -29.30 19.47
C ILE A 108 21.58 -30.28 19.76
N ALA A 109 22.22 -30.80 18.73
CA ALA A 109 23.38 -31.67 18.87
C ALA A 109 24.50 -30.98 19.66
N GLY A 110 24.80 -29.70 19.35
CA GLY A 110 25.83 -28.94 20.04
C GLY A 110 25.52 -28.71 21.52
N LEU A 111 24.25 -28.41 21.84
CA LEU A 111 23.76 -28.29 23.21
C LEU A 111 23.88 -29.60 23.99
N VAL A 112 23.47 -30.71 23.39
CA VAL A 112 23.56 -32.05 23.99
C VAL A 112 25.03 -32.42 24.23
N THR A 113 25.89 -32.25 23.23
CA THR A 113 27.34 -32.51 23.34
C THR A 113 27.97 -31.66 24.44
N ARG A 114 27.63 -30.36 24.50
CA ARG A 114 28.14 -29.46 25.53
C ARG A 114 27.69 -29.86 26.94
N GLY A 115 26.52 -30.47 27.08
CA GLY A 115 26.06 -31.03 28.36
C GLY A 115 26.98 -32.11 28.93
N TYR A 116 27.76 -32.79 28.09
CA TYR A 116 28.79 -33.75 28.49
C TYR A 116 30.15 -33.09 28.82
N GLY A 117 30.27 -31.76 28.72
CA GLY A 117 31.50 -31.01 28.99
C GLY A 117 32.03 -31.16 30.43
N ASN A 118 31.18 -31.57 31.37
CA ASN A 118 31.60 -31.89 32.74
C ASN A 118 32.53 -33.12 32.82
N ILE A 119 32.61 -33.93 31.76
CA ILE A 119 33.44 -35.14 31.68
C ILE A 119 34.80 -34.83 31.05
N ASP A 120 34.83 -34.01 30.00
CA ASP A 120 36.06 -33.64 29.28
C ASP A 120 35.89 -32.26 28.59
N MET A 121 36.92 -31.42 28.70
CA MET A 121 37.01 -30.12 28.00
C MET A 121 36.91 -30.28 26.47
N PHE A 122 37.26 -31.45 25.93
CA PHE A 122 37.07 -31.74 24.52
C PHE A 122 35.60 -31.63 24.09
N PHE A 123 34.66 -32.19 24.87
CA PHE A 123 33.23 -32.16 24.53
C PHE A 123 32.62 -30.76 24.65
N GLU A 124 33.12 -29.94 25.58
CA GLU A 124 32.68 -28.55 25.71
C GLU A 124 33.06 -27.71 24.49
N ASN A 125 34.30 -27.85 24.02
CA ASN A 125 34.79 -27.16 22.83
C ASN A 125 34.10 -27.66 21.55
N LEU A 126 33.93 -28.99 21.42
CA LEU A 126 33.23 -29.59 20.28
C LEU A 126 31.76 -29.14 20.24
N GLY A 127 31.07 -29.18 21.38
CA GLY A 127 29.67 -28.77 21.48
C GLY A 127 29.45 -27.29 21.18
N SER A 128 30.34 -26.43 21.69
CA SER A 128 30.31 -24.98 21.41
C SER A 128 30.59 -24.70 19.93
N GLY A 129 31.53 -25.40 19.31
CA GLY A 129 31.82 -25.30 17.87
C GLY A 129 30.65 -25.74 17.00
N LEU A 130 30.01 -26.87 17.32
CA LEU A 130 28.86 -27.38 16.60
C LEU A 130 27.64 -26.44 16.72
N PHE A 131 27.43 -25.87 17.90
CA PHE A 131 26.38 -24.88 18.14
C PHE A 131 26.60 -23.60 17.31
N MET A 132 27.82 -23.06 17.31
CA MET A 132 28.17 -21.89 16.49
C MET A 132 28.02 -22.18 14.99
N MET A 133 28.38 -23.39 14.54
CA MET A 133 28.21 -23.81 13.16
C MET A 133 26.73 -23.86 12.77
N GLY A 134 25.86 -24.39 13.64
CA GLY A 134 24.41 -24.38 13.44
C GLY A 134 23.84 -22.96 13.29
N LEU A 135 24.27 -22.02 14.13
CA LEU A 135 23.89 -20.61 14.03
C LEU A 135 24.37 -19.97 12.71
N ALA A 136 25.60 -20.26 12.28
CA ALA A 136 26.14 -19.74 11.03
C ALA A 136 25.35 -20.24 9.82
N VAL A 137 24.97 -21.53 9.80
CA VAL A 137 24.13 -22.12 8.75
C VAL A 137 22.77 -21.42 8.69
N MET A 138 22.14 -21.13 9.84
CA MET A 138 20.87 -20.40 9.86
C MET A 138 21.02 -18.95 9.38
N ALA A 139 22.09 -18.25 9.77
CA ALA A 139 22.35 -16.89 9.33
C ALA A 139 22.57 -16.80 7.81
N VAL A 140 23.34 -17.73 7.24
CA VAL A 140 23.56 -17.84 5.79
C VAL A 140 22.25 -18.18 5.06
N GLY A 141 21.46 -19.11 5.62
CA GLY A 141 20.14 -19.47 5.09
C GLY A 141 19.20 -18.27 5.03
N TRP A 142 19.15 -17.47 6.10
CA TRP A 142 18.36 -16.24 6.13
C TRP A 142 18.82 -15.24 5.06
N LEU A 143 20.13 -15.00 4.94
CA LEU A 143 20.68 -14.08 3.96
C LEU A 143 20.35 -14.50 2.52
N GLN A 144 20.39 -15.80 2.20
CA GLN A 144 20.00 -16.30 0.88
C GLN A 144 18.52 -16.05 0.58
N VAL A 145 17.64 -16.31 1.56
CA VAL A 145 16.20 -16.05 1.42
C VAL A 145 15.96 -14.56 1.12
N GLY A 146 16.57 -13.66 1.90
CA GLY A 146 16.40 -12.22 1.73
C GLY A 146 16.90 -11.68 0.39
N ARG A 147 17.83 -12.36 -0.29
CA ARG A 147 18.29 -12.00 -1.65
C ARG A 147 17.32 -12.51 -2.72
N HIS A 148 16.80 -13.72 -2.56
CA HIS A 148 15.82 -14.28 -3.50
C HIS A 148 14.49 -13.52 -3.48
N THR A 149 14.04 -13.03 -2.32
CA THR A 149 12.78 -12.26 -2.26
C THR A 149 12.90 -10.90 -2.94
N LYS A 150 14.09 -10.28 -2.96
CA LYS A 150 14.30 -8.98 -3.63
C LYS A 150 14.35 -9.08 -5.15
N SER A 151 14.84 -10.20 -5.69
CA SER A 151 14.95 -10.39 -7.15
C SER A 151 13.62 -10.80 -7.81
N ALA A 152 12.60 -11.17 -7.04
CA ALA A 152 11.28 -11.54 -7.54
C ALA A 152 10.28 -10.36 -7.55
N VAL A 153 10.72 -9.16 -7.12
CA VAL A 153 9.89 -7.94 -6.99
C VAL A 153 10.29 -6.87 -8.02
N GLU A 154 11.36 -7.09 -8.79
CA GLU A 154 11.73 -6.30 -9.98
C GLU A 154 11.24 -6.98 -11.27
#